data_AF-A0A817SXD5-F1
#
_entry.id   AF-A0A817SXD5-F1
#
_cell.length_a   1.000
_cell.length_b   1.000
_cell.length_c   1.000
_cell.angle_alpha   90.00
_cell.angle_beta   90.00
_cell.angle_gamma   90.00
#
_symmetry.space_group_name_H-M   'P 1'
#
loop_
_entity.id
_entity.type
_entity.pdbx_description
1 polymer ?
#
loop_
_entity_poly.entity_id
_entity_poly.type
_entity_poly.pdbx_seq_one_letter_code
_entity_poly.pdbx_strand_id
1 'polypeptide(L)'
;LQDLFNGKKLNKSINPDEVVTYDAAKLTGDKSEEVKDELHLDLVPLSLDIETAGDVMTTLFKRNLPMITKQMQTFSTYLDNILSKKGLKEERIGMRF
;
A
#
# COMPACT_ATOMS: atom_id res chain seq x y z
N LEU A 1 2.44 11.58 -25.52
CA LEU A 1 1.26 11.18 -24.72
C LEU A 1 0.06 10.83 -25.59
N GLN A 2 -0.39 11.69 -26.52
CA GLN A 2 -1.48 11.36 -27.45
C GLN A 2 -1.23 10.08 -28.26
N ASP A 3 0.00 9.87 -28.72
CA ASP A 3 0.38 8.64 -29.46
C ASP A 3 0.38 7.38 -28.58
N LEU A 4 0.58 7.53 -27.27
CA LEU A 4 0.56 6.43 -26.30
C LEU A 4 -0.88 5.99 -25.95
N PHE A 5 -1.85 6.88 -26.13
CA PHE A 5 -3.28 6.67 -25.82
C PHE A 5 -4.16 6.68 -27.10
N ASN A 6 -3.64 6.15 -28.21
CA ASN A 6 -4.38 5.95 -29.46
C ASN A 6 -5.04 7.23 -30.03
N GLY A 7 -4.37 8.38 -29.90
CA GLY A 7 -4.85 9.67 -30.43
C GLY A 7 -5.96 10.33 -29.62
N LYS A 8 -6.31 9.82 -28.43
CA LYS A 8 -7.30 10.48 -27.56
C LYS A 8 -6.83 11.88 -27.16
N LYS A 9 -7.71 12.87 -27.32
CA LYS A 9 -7.43 14.27 -26.98
C LYS A 9 -7.21 14.39 -25.47
N LEU A 10 -6.04 14.89 -25.08
CA LEU A 10 -5.70 15.15 -23.68
C LEU A 10 -6.65 16.20 -23.10
N ASN A 11 -7.18 15.94 -21.91
CA ASN A 11 -7.97 16.92 -21.19
C ASN A 11 -7.06 18.03 -20.65
N LYS A 12 -7.36 19.29 -20.98
CA LYS A 12 -6.62 20.48 -20.55
C LYS A 12 -7.56 21.55 -19.96
N SER A 13 -8.79 21.18 -19.59
CA SER A 13 -9.77 22.15 -19.10
C SER A 13 -9.51 22.64 -17.67
N ILE A 14 -8.60 21.97 -16.95
CA ILE A 14 -8.27 22.26 -15.55
C ILE A 14 -6.79 22.67 -15.48
N ASN A 15 -6.49 23.68 -14.66
CA ASN A 15 -5.12 24.14 -14.44
C ASN A 15 -4.30 23.03 -13.74
N PRO A 16 -3.20 22.53 -14.34
CA PRO A 16 -2.40 21.45 -13.76
C PRO A 16 -1.74 21.81 -12.42
N ASP A 17 -1.54 23.10 -12.13
CA ASP A 17 -0.92 23.53 -10.88
C ASP A 17 -1.93 23.57 -9.71
N GLU A 18 -3.22 23.69 -10.02
CA GLU A 18 -4.30 23.80 -9.02
C GLU A 18 -5.03 22.47 -8.79
N VAL A 19 -4.95 21.51 -9.73
CA VAL A 19 -5.66 20.23 -9.60
C VAL A 19 -5.16 19.43 -8.38
N VAL A 20 -3.85 19.44 -8.12
CA VAL A 20 -3.26 18.72 -6.99
C VAL A 20 -3.65 19.35 -5.66
N THR A 21 -3.70 20.69 -5.60
CA THR A 21 -4.08 21.41 -4.37
C THR A 21 -5.57 21.37 -4.10
N TYR A 22 -6.43 21.37 -5.14
CA TYR A 22 -7.87 21.19 -5.00
C TYR A 22 -8.23 19.81 -4.47
N ASP A 23 -7.65 18.75 -5.05
CA ASP A 23 -7.91 17.37 -4.61
C ASP A 23 -7.38 17.13 -3.18
N ALA A 24 -6.21 17.68 -2.84
CA ALA A 24 -5.68 17.63 -1.49
C ALA A 24 -6.58 18.42 -0.51
N ALA A 25 -7.03 19.63 -0.87
CA ALA A 25 -7.92 20.42 -0.03
C ALA A 25 -9.26 19.71 0.23
N LYS A 26 -9.81 19.02 -0.77
CA LYS A 26 -11.02 18.19 -0.62
C LYS A 26 -10.81 17.00 0.31
N LEU A 27 -9.61 16.39 0.28
CA LEU A 27 -9.24 15.31 1.20
C LEU A 27 -9.03 15.81 2.63
N THR A 28 -8.63 17.08 2.81
CA THR A 28 -8.29 17.67 4.12
C THR A 28 -9.39 18.54 4.73
N GLY A 29 -10.35 19.02 3.92
CA GLY A 29 -11.31 20.06 4.27
C GLY A 29 -12.72 19.71 3.80
N ASP A 30 -13.64 19.84 4.75
CA ASP A 30 -15.09 19.73 4.69
C ASP A 30 -15.75 18.34 4.56
N LYS A 31 -16.53 18.02 5.60
CA LYS A 31 -17.48 16.89 5.66
C LYS A 31 -18.89 17.34 5.25
N SER A 32 -19.01 18.41 4.45
CA SER A 32 -20.30 18.91 3.99
C SER A 32 -20.97 17.86 3.10
N GLU A 33 -22.28 17.68 3.28
CA GLU A 33 -23.08 16.54 2.80
C GLU A 33 -23.11 16.30 1.29
N GLU A 34 -22.48 17.17 0.50
CA GLU A 34 -22.43 17.15 -0.97
C GLU A 34 -21.38 16.16 -1.54
N VAL A 35 -20.46 15.65 -0.71
CA VAL A 35 -19.33 14.76 -1.12
C VAL A 35 -19.57 13.29 -0.74
N LYS A 36 -20.81 12.88 -0.43
CA LYS A 36 -21.09 11.55 0.14
C LYS A 36 -20.88 10.36 -0.81
N ASP A 37 -20.74 10.57 -2.12
CA ASP A 37 -20.71 9.48 -3.12
C ASP A 37 -19.34 9.25 -3.80
N GLU A 38 -18.24 9.80 -3.28
CA GLU A 38 -16.93 9.53 -3.85
C GLU A 38 -16.19 8.40 -3.11
N LEU A 39 -15.97 7.28 -3.80
CA LEU A 39 -15.17 6.16 -3.30
C LEU A 39 -13.74 6.29 -3.83
N HIS A 40 -12.79 6.63 -2.96
CA HIS A 40 -11.35 6.56 -3.25
C HIS A 40 -10.80 5.20 -2.81
N LEU A 41 -10.36 4.40 -3.78
CA LEU A 41 -9.72 3.10 -3.54
C LEU A 41 -8.23 3.22 -3.81
N ASP A 42 -7.45 3.39 -2.74
CA ASP A 42 -5.99 3.45 -2.84
C ASP A 42 -5.38 2.05 -3.00
N LEU A 43 -4.34 1.98 -3.83
CA LEU A 43 -3.56 0.78 -4.09
C LEU A 43 -2.11 0.98 -3.61
N VAL A 44 -1.50 -0.09 -3.10
CA VAL A 44 -0.09 -0.09 -2.71
C VAL A 44 0.79 -0.09 -3.97
N PRO A 45 1.64 0.92 -4.21
CA PRO A 45 2.37 1.07 -5.47
C PRO A 45 3.53 0.08 -5.62
N LEU A 46 4.06 -0.46 -4.52
CA LEU A 46 5.20 -1.37 -4.50
C LEU A 46 4.88 -2.62 -3.69
N SER A 47 5.59 -3.71 -3.99
CA SER A 47 5.58 -4.87 -3.10
C SER A 47 6.36 -4.55 -1.83
N LEU A 48 5.83 -4.99 -0.69
CA LEU A 48 6.52 -4.90 0.60
C LEU A 48 6.97 -6.31 0.97
N ASP A 49 8.28 -6.47 1.06
CA ASP A 49 8.93 -7.74 1.32
C ASP A 49 9.62 -7.67 2.69
N ILE A 50 9.79 -8.83 3.32
CA ILE A 50 10.69 -8.98 4.47
C ILE A 50 11.86 -9.87 4.07
N GLU A 51 13.03 -9.54 4.59
CA GLU A 51 14.21 -10.36 4.46
C GLU A 51 14.11 -11.55 5.42
N THR A 52 14.15 -12.76 4.89
CA THR A 52 14.17 -14.00 5.68
C THR A 52 15.58 -14.58 5.72
N ALA A 53 15.85 -15.48 6.68
CA ALA A 53 17.16 -16.08 6.85
C ALA A 53 17.64 -16.76 5.55
N GLY A 54 18.88 -16.48 5.16
CA GLY A 54 19.45 -16.98 3.91
C GLY A 54 19.36 -16.01 2.72
N ASP A 55 19.16 -14.70 2.97
CA ASP A 55 19.12 -13.65 1.93
C ASP A 55 17.96 -13.84 0.93
N VAL A 56 16.86 -14.44 1.41
CA VAL A 56 15.65 -14.66 0.62
C VAL A 56 14.60 -13.62 0.99
N MET A 57 14.17 -12.82 0.02
CA MET A 57 13.04 -11.90 0.19
C MET A 57 11.71 -12.64 0.10
N THR A 58 10.87 -12.50 1.12
CA THR A 58 9.50 -13.00 1.15
C THR A 58 8.51 -11.85 1.05
N THR A 59 7.71 -11.83 -0.01
CA THR A 59 6.70 -10.78 -0.23
C THR A 59 5.50 -10.92 0.69
N LEU A 60 5.29 -9.93 1.56
CA LEU A 60 4.12 -9.82 2.42
C LEU A 60 2.97 -9.05 1.76
N PHE A 61 3.27 -7.99 1.02
CA PHE A 61 2.27 -7.26 0.24
C PHE A 61 2.70 -7.22 -1.22
N LYS A 62 1.82 -7.65 -2.11
CA LYS A 62 2.03 -7.52 -3.56
C LYS A 62 1.71 -6.09 -4.01
N ARG A 63 2.39 -5.64 -5.06
CA ARG A 63 2.04 -4.42 -5.78
C ARG A 63 0.56 -4.44 -6.20
N ASN A 64 -0.07 -3.28 -6.19
CA ASN A 64 -1.47 -3.04 -6.55
C ASN A 64 -2.49 -3.74 -5.64
N LEU A 65 -2.10 -4.13 -4.42
CA LEU A 65 -3.09 -4.53 -3.42
C LEU A 65 -3.85 -3.31 -2.90
N PRO A 66 -5.16 -3.43 -2.60
CA PRO A 66 -5.89 -2.35 -1.95
C PRO A 66 -5.30 -2.08 -0.57
N MET A 67 -5.18 -0.80 -0.20
CA MET A 67 -4.51 -0.38 1.04
C MET A 67 -5.21 -0.94 2.29
N ILE A 68 -6.51 -1.24 2.20
CA ILE A 68 -7.35 -1.82 3.27
C ILE A 68 -7.16 -3.35 3.41
N THR A 69 -5.96 -3.88 3.13
CA THR A 69 -5.69 -5.32 3.23
C THR A 69 -4.86 -5.64 4.47
N LYS A 70 -5.28 -6.66 5.23
CA LYS A 70 -4.50 -7.22 6.35
C LYS A 70 -3.82 -8.49 5.88
N GLN A 71 -2.50 -8.48 5.87
CA GLN A 71 -1.68 -9.67 5.59
C GLN A 71 -0.97 -10.09 6.88
N MET A 72 -0.94 -11.39 7.15
CA MET A 72 -0.28 -11.96 8.33
C MET A 72 0.36 -13.28 7.94
N GLN A 73 1.64 -13.42 8.27
CA GLN A 73 2.40 -14.64 8.02
C GLN A 73 3.19 -15.00 9.29
N THR A 74 3.22 -16.29 9.61
CA THR A 74 3.96 -16.82 10.76
C THR A 74 5.36 -17.20 10.32
N PHE A 75 6.37 -16.75 11.06
CA PHE A 75 7.78 -17.06 10.81
C PHE A 75 8.39 -17.83 11.99
N SER A 76 9.39 -18.65 11.71
CA SER A 76 10.18 -19.37 12.69
C SER A 76 11.66 -18.96 12.60
N THR A 77 12.34 -19.03 13.74
CA THR A 77 13.77 -18.72 13.83
C THR A 77 14.61 -19.89 13.32
N TYR A 78 15.55 -19.61 12.41
CA TYR A 78 16.45 -20.62 11.82
C TYR A 78 17.55 -21.12 12.77
N LEU A 79 17.88 -20.38 13.84
CA LEU A 79 18.97 -20.72 14.74
C LEU A 79 18.47 -21.37 16.03
N ASP A 80 18.71 -22.69 16.14
CA ASP A 80 18.35 -23.55 17.29
C ASP A 80 18.92 -23.11 18.66
N ASN A 81 19.78 -22.08 18.70
CA ASN A 81 20.48 -21.68 19.93
C ASN A 81 20.37 -20.18 20.27
N ILE A 82 19.48 -19.41 19.61
CA ILE A 82 19.13 -18.07 20.09
C ILE A 82 18.09 -18.22 21.22
N LEU A 83 18.66 -18.49 22.40
CA LEU A 83 18.11 -18.59 23.74
C LEU A 83 16.65 -18.15 23.95
N SER A 84 15.78 -19.13 24.13
CA SER A 84 14.72 -19.08 25.14
C SER A 84 14.51 -20.49 25.69
N LYS A 85 14.83 -20.68 26.97
CA LYS A 85 14.28 -21.78 27.77
C LYS A 85 12.76 -21.60 27.88
N LYS A 86 12.04 -22.01 26.82
CA LYS A 86 10.60 -22.28 26.67
C LYS A 86 10.40 -22.36 25.16
N GLY A 87 9.81 -23.46 24.71
CA GLY A 87 9.83 -23.98 23.34
C GLY A 87 9.59 -22.96 22.22
N LEU A 88 10.10 -23.31 21.04
CA LEU A 88 9.83 -22.73 19.71
C LEU A 88 8.93 -21.49 19.78
N LYS A 89 9.54 -20.32 19.92
CA LYS A 89 8.79 -19.06 19.89
C LYS A 89 8.44 -18.77 18.44
N GLU A 90 7.22 -19.12 18.05
CA GLU A 90 6.61 -18.61 16.83
C GLU A 90 6.33 -17.12 17.02
N GLU A 91 7.01 -16.26 16.26
CA GLU A 91 6.71 -14.83 16.23
C GLU A 91 5.81 -14.51 15.04
N ARG A 92 4.65 -13.91 15.33
CA ARG A 92 3.68 -13.49 14.32
C ARG A 92 3.97 -12.05 13.94
N ILE A 93 4.48 -11.84 12.74
CA ILE A 93 4.65 -10.49 12.19
C ILE A 93 3.33 -10.13 11.49
N GLY A 94 2.61 -9.19 12.09
CA GLY A 94 1.38 -8.64 11.54
C GLY A 94 1.53 -7.14 11.30
N MET A 95 1.45 -6.71 10.05
CA MET A 95 1.37 -5.29 9.70
C MET A 95 -0.06 -4.95 9.33
N ARG A 96 -0.61 -3.91 9.96
CA ARG A 96 -1.88 -3.29 9.57
C ARG A 96 -1.57 -1.92 9.01
N PHE A 97 -2.11 -1.65 7.83
CA PHE A 97 -2.26 -0.31 7.29
C PHE A 97 -3.70 0.16 7.52
#